data_AF-A0A928CBT1-F1
#
_entry.id   AF-A0A928CBT1-F1
#
_cell.length_a   1.000
_cell.length_b   1.000
_cell.length_c   1.000
_cell.angle_alpha   90.00
_cell.angle_beta   90.00
_cell.angle_gamma   90.00
#
_symmetry.space_group_name_H-M   'P 1'
#
loop_
_entity.id
_entity.type
_entity.pdbx_description
1 polymer ?
#
loop_
_entity_poly.entity_id
_entity_poly.type
_entity_poly.pdbx_seq_one_letter_code
_entity_poly.pdbx_strand_id
1 'polypeptide(L)'
;MKRNLLILFLLMTLCHSNYGQENGNHWDVNDNQWSMTMSIIAVVNVDGVELRTSDIEIACFNGDELRSDGVRLKYEGDFNRYIAYLYPRGDEPYTLTFKLYDHSAEEELDYECMTTIQYTINGTFGEVHAPYAINFKVPVTFTGDGSWNDASNWNNSTLPTEIDAVVIDGNVLVSDEVTVNSLSINEGKSLTIQDGGVLIVTGKIVNTDYDALIIEDGGQIIQRNENVAATFKKNIVNPSSWSNPVSGWQFISSPVTNAATSDFVSSEGDYDLYKFDGSQELQWVNYKNHDDFEETFTPGIGYIASYQSQDIAAFKGILNIPEIEDDEEFFEFELNYDDENDWVNFNLLGNPFSFDIVWEENIDCNKIAEDGFITLNSATGGYVYNVEGVIKSGEGFMVYAETKRVSLEYYKTSAKSRSDNSDYINIIASNKNASDNVILRFGDRESAGLLKLDNINPNIADVYVRNEGKRYGIFSYNPDVTEIPLYFDAKEMGTYTLTFDVKGDYENLYLLDKMTGEKVNLLLENEYSFIANSNDDTERFIIKMDNGQQTTDNSHFAYVSGEELIINAEGIIQIIDMMGRVVMTEEYHNGSINIGKLNNAAFIVRCVNEKEVRTQKIVVL
;
A
#
# COMPACT_ATOMS: atom_id res chain seq x y z
N MET A 1 61.54 46.53 -24.26
CA MET A 1 62.86 45.87 -24.26
C MET A 1 62.78 44.71 -23.26
N LYS A 2 62.76 43.48 -23.78
CA LYS A 2 63.22 42.21 -23.19
C LYS A 2 62.73 41.74 -21.79
N ARG A 3 62.14 40.51 -21.83
CA ARG A 3 62.36 39.33 -20.95
C ARG A 3 61.74 39.38 -19.54
N ASN A 4 61.18 38.32 -18.93
CA ASN A 4 60.95 36.88 -19.17
C ASN A 4 59.77 36.52 -18.22
N LEU A 5 58.72 35.78 -18.57
CA LEU A 5 58.65 34.32 -18.79
C LEU A 5 59.21 33.48 -17.62
N LEU A 6 58.40 33.25 -16.58
CA LEU A 6 58.42 32.04 -15.73
C LEU A 6 57.23 32.10 -14.75
N ILE A 7 56.20 31.28 -15.00
CA ILE A 7 55.26 30.62 -14.05
C ILE A 7 54.26 29.91 -14.99
N LEU A 8 54.71 28.79 -15.54
CA LEU A 8 53.87 27.81 -16.23
C LEU A 8 54.65 26.49 -16.20
N PHE A 9 54.77 25.92 -15.01
CA PHE A 9 55.41 24.61 -14.79
C PHE A 9 54.94 24.03 -13.45
N LEU A 10 53.65 23.71 -13.35
CA LEU A 10 53.13 22.73 -12.40
C LEU A 10 51.68 22.38 -12.77
N LEU A 11 51.51 21.49 -13.76
CA LEU A 11 50.38 20.56 -13.99
C LEU A 11 50.56 19.99 -15.41
N MET A 12 51.63 19.20 -15.60
CA MET A 12 51.60 18.10 -16.56
C MET A 12 51.39 16.85 -15.72
N THR A 13 50.16 16.66 -15.27
CA THR A 13 49.64 15.35 -14.92
C THR A 13 49.71 14.51 -16.20
N LEU A 14 50.19 13.28 -16.04
CA LEU A 14 50.36 12.26 -17.07
C LEU A 14 49.12 12.13 -17.97
N CYS A 15 49.11 12.83 -19.09
CA CYS A 15 48.55 12.31 -20.32
C CYS A 15 49.71 11.69 -21.07
N HIS A 16 50.06 10.44 -20.73
CA HIS A 16 50.52 9.56 -21.79
C HIS A 16 49.30 9.31 -22.66
N SER A 17 49.07 10.19 -23.63
CA SER A 17 48.45 9.76 -24.87
C SER A 17 49.35 8.65 -25.41
N ASN A 18 48.93 7.39 -25.26
CA ASN A 18 49.41 6.30 -26.08
C ASN A 18 48.99 6.60 -27.53
N TYR A 19 49.74 7.51 -28.16
CA TYR A 19 49.77 7.62 -29.60
C TYR A 19 50.63 6.46 -30.08
N GLY A 20 50.00 5.31 -30.32
CA GLY A 20 50.69 4.12 -30.80
C GLY A 20 49.88 2.83 -30.71
N GLN A 21 48.84 2.68 -31.54
CA GLN A 21 48.58 1.53 -32.42
C GLN A 21 47.16 1.67 -33.01
N GLU A 22 47.06 2.09 -34.27
CA GLU A 22 45.85 1.86 -35.06
C GLU A 22 45.71 0.33 -35.24
N ASN A 23 44.63 -0.26 -34.68
CA ASN A 23 44.26 -1.70 -34.62
C ASN A 23 44.59 -2.48 -33.31
N GLY A 24 44.46 -1.87 -32.13
CA GLY A 24 44.33 -2.61 -30.86
C GLY A 24 42.88 -3.06 -30.60
N ASN A 25 42.70 -4.10 -29.77
CA ASN A 25 41.38 -4.44 -29.22
C ASN A 25 40.92 -3.31 -28.26
N HIS A 26 39.60 -3.10 -28.17
CA HIS A 26 39.02 -2.18 -27.19
C HIS A 26 39.17 -2.70 -25.76
N TRP A 27 38.96 -4.01 -25.57
CA TRP A 27 39.16 -4.67 -24.28
C TRP A 27 40.43 -5.56 -24.28
N ASP A 28 41.25 -5.41 -23.24
CA ASP A 28 42.52 -6.14 -23.03
C ASP A 28 42.56 -6.67 -21.58
N VAL A 29 42.61 -7.99 -21.40
CA VAL A 29 42.55 -8.61 -20.07
C VAL A 29 43.95 -8.88 -19.53
N ASN A 30 44.18 -8.63 -18.24
CA ASN A 30 45.45 -9.00 -17.62
C ASN A 30 45.52 -10.50 -17.32
N ASP A 31 46.06 -11.25 -18.29
CA ASP A 31 46.20 -12.71 -18.23
C ASP A 31 46.94 -13.24 -16.99
N ASN A 32 47.74 -12.44 -16.29
CA ASN A 32 48.51 -12.90 -15.12
C ASN A 32 47.67 -13.05 -13.84
N GLN A 33 46.40 -12.63 -13.86
CA GLN A 33 45.53 -12.67 -12.68
C GLN A 33 44.89 -14.05 -12.45
N TRP A 34 44.88 -14.93 -13.45
CA TRP A 34 44.22 -16.24 -13.38
C TRP A 34 45.07 -17.34 -14.00
N SER A 35 44.87 -18.57 -13.54
CA SER A 35 45.64 -19.73 -13.99
C SER A 35 44.89 -20.61 -15.00
N MET A 36 43.57 -20.49 -15.05
CA MET A 36 42.71 -21.33 -15.87
C MET A 36 41.89 -20.52 -16.89
N THR A 37 41.45 -21.21 -17.94
CA THR A 37 40.67 -20.63 -19.04
C THR A 37 39.52 -21.54 -19.44
N MET A 38 38.55 -20.99 -20.15
CA MET A 38 37.52 -21.72 -20.88
C MET A 38 37.56 -21.26 -22.34
N SER A 39 37.06 -22.07 -23.28
CA SER A 39 36.91 -21.66 -24.68
C SER A 39 35.43 -21.53 -25.08
N ILE A 40 35.11 -20.46 -25.80
CA ILE A 40 33.78 -20.23 -26.37
C ILE A 40 33.96 -19.94 -27.87
N ILE A 41 33.29 -20.71 -28.71
CA ILE A 41 33.21 -20.51 -30.16
C ILE A 41 31.78 -20.13 -30.47
N ALA A 42 31.56 -18.86 -30.83
CA ALA A 42 30.22 -18.30 -30.91
C ALA A 42 29.96 -17.47 -32.17
N VAL A 43 28.69 -17.36 -32.53
CA VAL A 43 28.19 -16.27 -33.37
C VAL A 43 27.48 -15.24 -32.50
N VAL A 44 27.43 -14.00 -32.99
CA VAL A 44 26.70 -12.91 -32.33
C VAL A 44 25.43 -12.63 -33.11
N ASN A 45 24.29 -12.65 -32.42
CA ASN A 45 23.00 -12.28 -32.97
C ASN A 45 22.51 -10.99 -32.30
N VAL A 46 21.94 -10.08 -33.07
CA VAL A 46 21.23 -8.89 -32.56
C VAL A 46 19.80 -8.96 -33.10
N ASP A 47 18.80 -8.90 -32.22
CA ASP A 47 17.36 -9.02 -32.56
C ASP A 47 17.05 -10.27 -33.42
N GLY A 48 17.73 -11.38 -33.12
CA GLY A 48 17.60 -12.64 -33.85
C GLY A 48 18.32 -12.71 -35.21
N VAL A 49 19.06 -11.66 -35.58
CA VAL A 49 19.85 -11.60 -36.82
C VAL A 49 21.33 -11.79 -36.53
N GLU A 50 21.94 -12.80 -37.13
CA GLU A 50 23.39 -13.04 -37.04
C GLU A 50 24.18 -11.88 -37.69
N LEU A 51 25.11 -11.30 -36.92
CA LEU A 51 25.98 -10.24 -37.40
C LEU A 51 26.99 -10.79 -38.42
N ARG A 52 27.18 -10.03 -39.51
CA ARG A 52 28.06 -10.40 -40.63
C ARG A 52 29.09 -9.32 -40.93
N THR A 53 29.78 -8.86 -39.89
CA THR A 53 30.82 -7.83 -39.97
C THR A 53 31.99 -8.15 -39.05
N SER A 54 33.19 -7.65 -39.39
CA SER A 54 34.39 -7.69 -38.53
C SER A 54 34.59 -6.42 -37.70
N ASP A 55 33.70 -5.42 -37.86
CA ASP A 55 33.79 -4.15 -37.15
C ASP A 55 33.34 -4.29 -35.69
N ILE A 56 32.63 -5.37 -35.36
CA ILE A 56 32.18 -5.68 -34.01
C ILE A 56 33.23 -6.51 -33.27
N GLU A 57 33.58 -6.03 -32.09
CA GLU A 57 34.35 -6.73 -31.07
C GLU A 57 33.41 -7.19 -29.94
N ILE A 58 33.64 -8.40 -29.43
CA ILE A 58 32.91 -8.95 -28.27
C ILE A 58 33.89 -9.35 -27.18
N ALA A 59 33.54 -9.10 -25.92
CA ALA A 59 34.30 -9.56 -24.75
C ALA A 59 33.40 -10.19 -23.68
N CYS A 60 34.02 -11.01 -22.83
CA CYS A 60 33.39 -11.71 -21.71
C CYS A 60 33.52 -10.92 -20.40
N PHE A 61 32.47 -10.87 -19.60
CA PHE A 61 32.44 -10.18 -18.30
C PHE A 61 31.81 -11.02 -17.20
N ASN A 62 32.26 -10.81 -15.96
CA ASN A 62 31.61 -11.30 -14.74
C ASN A 62 31.19 -10.07 -13.90
N GLY A 63 29.91 -9.70 -13.95
CA GLY A 63 29.49 -8.36 -13.55
C GLY A 63 30.19 -7.32 -14.43
N ASP A 64 30.89 -6.38 -13.82
CA ASP A 64 31.69 -5.37 -14.55
C ASP A 64 33.16 -5.78 -14.76
N GLU A 65 33.59 -6.93 -14.25
CA GLU A 65 34.97 -7.39 -14.37
C GLU A 65 35.21 -8.06 -15.74
N LEU A 66 36.15 -7.52 -16.51
CA LEU A 66 36.57 -8.09 -17.79
C LEU A 66 37.23 -9.46 -17.57
N ARG A 67 36.75 -10.48 -18.30
CA ARG A 67 37.21 -11.87 -18.19
C ARG A 67 37.91 -12.39 -19.44
N SER A 68 37.85 -11.70 -20.58
CA SER A 68 38.60 -12.06 -21.79
C SER A 68 39.11 -10.82 -22.49
N ASP A 69 40.12 -10.97 -23.33
CA ASP A 69 40.37 -9.98 -24.38
C ASP A 69 39.10 -9.81 -25.23
N GLY A 70 38.93 -8.61 -25.76
CA GLY A 70 37.94 -8.40 -26.80
C GLY A 70 38.39 -9.04 -28.11
N VAL A 71 37.44 -9.66 -28.80
CA VAL A 71 37.70 -10.40 -30.04
C VAL A 71 36.80 -9.88 -31.14
N ARG A 72 37.40 -9.38 -32.22
CA ARG A 72 36.65 -9.05 -33.44
C ARG A 72 36.11 -10.29 -34.12
N LEU A 73 34.89 -10.21 -34.65
CA LEU A 73 34.29 -11.34 -35.34
C LEU A 73 35.08 -11.68 -36.61
N LYS A 74 35.45 -12.95 -36.78
CA LYS A 74 36.27 -13.42 -37.89
C LYS A 74 35.43 -14.19 -38.90
N TYR A 75 35.52 -13.82 -40.18
CA TYR A 75 34.86 -14.56 -41.24
C TYR A 75 35.51 -15.92 -41.49
N GLU A 76 34.74 -16.99 -41.30
CA GLU A 76 35.14 -18.37 -41.57
C GLU A 76 34.47 -18.86 -42.87
N GLY A 77 35.24 -18.85 -43.96
CA GLY A 77 34.75 -19.07 -45.31
C GLY A 77 34.14 -20.45 -45.56
N ASP A 78 34.63 -21.49 -44.87
CA ASP A 78 34.10 -22.85 -44.99
C ASP A 78 32.67 -22.99 -44.47
N PHE A 79 32.26 -22.08 -43.58
CA PHE A 79 30.93 -22.06 -42.96
C PHE A 79 30.10 -20.87 -43.41
N ASN A 80 30.71 -19.89 -44.10
CA ASN A 80 30.08 -18.64 -44.52
C ASN A 80 29.45 -17.87 -43.33
N ARG A 81 30.20 -17.74 -42.23
CA ARG A 81 29.76 -17.09 -40.98
C ARG A 81 30.88 -16.27 -40.37
N TYR A 82 30.51 -15.31 -39.52
CA TYR A 82 31.45 -14.56 -38.69
C TYR A 82 31.44 -15.16 -37.27
N ILE A 83 32.61 -15.56 -36.76
CA ILE A 83 32.75 -16.33 -35.53
C ILE A 83 33.67 -15.57 -34.55
N ALA A 84 33.26 -15.54 -33.29
CA ALA A 84 34.05 -15.10 -32.15
C ALA A 84 34.73 -16.32 -31.49
N TYR A 85 36.01 -16.18 -31.17
CA TYR A 85 36.81 -17.17 -30.43
C TYR A 85 37.23 -16.56 -29.10
N LEU A 86 36.39 -16.71 -28.09
CA LEU A 86 36.56 -16.10 -26.79
C LEU A 86 37.25 -17.09 -25.83
N TYR A 87 38.10 -16.56 -24.97
CA TYR A 87 38.80 -17.34 -23.96
C TYR A 87 38.68 -16.72 -22.56
N PRO A 88 37.50 -16.74 -21.92
CA PRO A 88 37.35 -16.20 -20.58
C PRO A 88 38.29 -16.88 -19.57
N ARG A 89 38.74 -16.12 -18.58
CA ARG A 89 39.75 -16.47 -17.58
C ARG A 89 39.15 -16.57 -16.19
N GLY A 90 39.58 -17.53 -15.38
CA GLY A 90 39.21 -17.57 -13.96
C GLY A 90 39.48 -18.89 -13.28
N ASP A 91 39.57 -18.88 -11.96
CA ASP A 91 39.99 -20.04 -11.15
C ASP A 91 38.84 -20.71 -10.37
N GLU A 92 37.63 -20.15 -10.44
CA GLU A 92 36.42 -20.61 -9.77
C GLU A 92 35.22 -20.48 -10.74
N PRO A 93 34.10 -21.20 -10.55
CA PRO A 93 32.88 -21.01 -11.33
C PRO A 93 32.24 -19.62 -11.11
N TYR A 94 31.72 -19.02 -12.17
CA TYR A 94 30.94 -17.77 -12.14
C TYR A 94 30.10 -17.62 -13.42
N THR A 95 29.20 -16.64 -13.45
CA THR A 95 28.34 -16.38 -14.62
C THR A 95 28.99 -15.37 -15.55
N LEU A 96 29.07 -15.73 -16.84
CA LEU A 96 29.53 -14.85 -17.91
C LEU A 96 28.37 -14.11 -18.57
N THR A 97 28.62 -12.84 -18.82
CA THR A 97 27.86 -11.95 -19.72
C THR A 97 28.79 -11.41 -20.80
N PHE A 98 28.24 -10.70 -21.79
CA PHE A 98 29.01 -10.22 -22.94
C PHE A 98 28.68 -8.76 -23.24
N LYS A 99 29.66 -8.01 -23.74
CA LYS A 99 29.47 -6.65 -24.29
C LYS A 99 30.00 -6.57 -25.71
N LEU A 100 29.48 -5.63 -26.49
CA LEU A 100 29.88 -5.39 -27.88
C LEU A 100 30.48 -3.99 -28.04
N TYR A 101 31.48 -3.87 -28.91
CA TYR A 101 32.09 -2.60 -29.30
C TYR A 101 32.11 -2.49 -30.82
N ASP A 102 31.67 -1.36 -31.36
CA ASP A 102 31.68 -1.08 -32.79
C ASP A 102 32.89 -0.20 -33.15
N HIS A 103 33.89 -0.81 -33.77
CA HIS A 103 35.10 -0.10 -34.22
C HIS A 103 34.84 0.89 -35.36
N SER A 104 33.72 0.80 -36.07
CA SER A 104 33.38 1.75 -37.12
C SER A 104 32.81 3.05 -36.56
N ALA A 105 32.11 2.96 -35.41
CA ALA A 105 31.54 4.08 -34.68
C ALA A 105 32.44 4.55 -33.50
N GLU A 106 33.44 3.76 -33.13
CA GLU A 106 34.34 3.96 -31.99
C GLU A 106 33.60 3.98 -30.63
N GLU A 107 32.54 3.19 -30.48
CA GLU A 107 31.69 3.18 -29.27
C GLU A 107 31.35 1.76 -28.76
N GLU A 108 31.15 1.64 -27.45
CA GLU A 108 30.51 0.45 -26.86
C GLU A 108 29.02 0.47 -27.22
N LEU A 109 28.51 -0.65 -27.72
CA LEU A 109 27.09 -0.80 -28.02
C LEU A 109 26.36 -1.18 -26.72
N ASP A 110 25.41 -0.34 -26.32
CA ASP A 110 24.57 -0.58 -25.14
C ASP A 110 23.45 -1.61 -25.42
N TYR A 111 23.80 -2.71 -26.07
CA TYR A 111 22.85 -3.78 -26.40
C TYR A 111 22.68 -4.72 -25.20
N GLU A 112 21.44 -5.09 -24.91
CA GLU A 112 21.14 -5.99 -23.81
C GLU A 112 21.58 -7.42 -24.16
N CYS A 113 22.49 -7.97 -23.37
CA CYS A 113 22.95 -9.35 -23.54
C CYS A 113 21.93 -10.34 -22.97
N MET A 114 21.21 -11.05 -23.83
CA MET A 114 20.20 -12.05 -23.46
C MET A 114 20.80 -13.43 -23.12
N THR A 115 22.12 -13.57 -23.23
CA THR A 115 22.83 -14.85 -23.12
C THR A 115 23.77 -14.83 -21.93
N THR A 116 23.63 -15.83 -21.05
CA THR A 116 24.58 -16.08 -19.96
C THR A 116 25.20 -17.47 -20.12
N ILE A 117 26.46 -17.60 -19.73
CA ILE A 117 27.18 -18.88 -19.74
C ILE A 117 27.83 -19.11 -18.37
N GLN A 118 27.65 -20.30 -17.79
CA GLN A 118 28.41 -20.66 -16.58
C GLN A 118 29.86 -20.98 -16.96
N TYR A 119 30.81 -20.22 -16.41
CA TYR A 119 32.23 -20.49 -16.56
C TYR A 119 32.58 -21.83 -15.91
N THR A 120 33.27 -22.68 -16.67
CA THR A 120 33.79 -23.95 -16.19
C THR A 120 35.26 -24.05 -16.53
N ILE A 121 36.08 -24.43 -15.55
CA ILE A 121 37.53 -24.57 -15.72
C ILE A 121 37.83 -25.54 -16.86
N ASN A 122 38.59 -25.08 -17.86
CA ASN A 122 38.92 -25.82 -19.07
C ASN A 122 37.68 -26.28 -19.89
N GLY A 123 36.54 -25.62 -19.70
CA GLY A 123 35.31 -25.88 -20.44
C GLY A 123 35.42 -25.49 -21.92
N THR A 124 34.46 -25.99 -22.71
CA THR A 124 34.30 -25.61 -24.13
C THR A 124 32.82 -25.41 -24.43
N PHE A 125 32.47 -24.25 -25.01
CA PHE A 125 31.12 -23.92 -25.46
C PHE A 125 31.11 -23.65 -26.97
N GLY A 126 30.26 -24.39 -27.70
CA GLY A 126 30.15 -24.26 -29.15
C GLY A 126 31.31 -24.90 -29.91
N GLU A 127 31.10 -25.11 -31.21
CA GLU A 127 32.11 -25.64 -32.13
C GLU A 127 32.06 -24.86 -33.45
N VAL A 128 33.12 -24.85 -34.26
CA VAL A 128 33.14 -24.03 -35.50
C VAL A 128 31.98 -24.36 -36.46
N HIS A 129 31.55 -25.64 -36.51
CA HIS A 129 30.44 -26.08 -37.35
C HIS A 129 29.06 -26.01 -36.68
N ALA A 130 29.04 -25.76 -35.36
CA ALA A 130 27.85 -25.59 -34.54
C ALA A 130 28.15 -24.53 -33.45
N PRO A 131 28.43 -23.28 -33.83
CA PRO A 131 28.85 -22.26 -32.88
C PRO A 131 27.70 -21.91 -31.95
N TYR A 132 28.04 -21.58 -30.71
CA TYR A 132 27.07 -21.13 -29.73
C TYR A 132 26.49 -19.76 -30.13
N ALA A 133 25.21 -19.51 -29.90
CA ALA A 133 24.59 -18.23 -30.22
C ALA A 133 24.62 -17.32 -29.00
N ILE A 134 25.36 -16.22 -29.09
CA ILE A 134 25.29 -15.12 -28.12
C ILE A 134 24.31 -14.09 -28.68
N ASN A 135 23.17 -13.97 -28.01
CA ASN A 135 22.06 -13.13 -28.44
C ASN A 135 22.06 -11.82 -27.66
N PHE A 136 21.91 -10.74 -28.41
CA PHE A 136 21.74 -9.39 -27.93
C PHE A 136 20.40 -8.83 -28.44
N LYS A 137 19.87 -7.86 -27.72
CA LYS A 137 18.69 -7.09 -28.10
C LYS A 137 19.03 -5.61 -28.15
N VAL A 138 18.58 -4.89 -29.16
CA VAL A 138 18.71 -3.42 -29.19
C VAL A 138 17.74 -2.83 -28.18
N PRO A 139 18.15 -1.85 -27.35
CA PRO A 139 17.23 -1.20 -26.43
C PRO A 139 16.08 -0.50 -27.15
N VAL A 140 14.94 -0.46 -26.48
CA VAL A 140 13.76 0.29 -26.94
C VAL A 140 13.89 1.71 -26.40
N THR A 141 14.22 2.66 -27.28
CA THR A 141 14.55 4.04 -26.88
C THR A 141 13.35 4.96 -27.07
N PHE A 142 12.96 5.66 -26.01
CA PHE A 142 11.99 6.75 -26.07
C PHE A 142 12.70 8.02 -26.55
N THR A 143 12.30 8.57 -27.70
CA THR A 143 12.94 9.73 -28.33
C THR A 143 12.02 10.95 -28.46
N GLY A 144 10.72 10.76 -28.17
CA GLY A 144 9.70 11.80 -28.26
C GLY A 144 9.53 12.61 -26.98
N ASP A 145 8.37 13.27 -26.89
CA ASP A 145 7.88 13.95 -25.69
C ASP A 145 6.43 13.54 -25.44
N GLY A 146 6.05 13.34 -24.17
CA GLY A 146 4.69 13.03 -23.77
C GLY A 146 4.48 11.55 -23.42
N SER A 147 3.34 10.98 -23.82
CA SER A 147 2.89 9.69 -23.30
C SER A 147 3.83 8.53 -23.68
N TRP A 148 4.14 7.69 -22.69
CA TRP A 148 4.78 6.38 -22.86
C TRP A 148 4.02 5.49 -23.85
N ASN A 149 2.69 5.56 -23.85
CA ASN A 149 1.81 4.69 -24.63
C ASN A 149 1.63 5.11 -26.09
N ASP A 150 2.26 6.20 -26.53
CA ASP A 150 2.34 6.54 -27.94
C ASP A 150 3.50 5.80 -28.60
N ALA A 151 3.18 4.73 -29.32
CA ALA A 151 4.15 3.91 -30.04
C ALA A 151 5.06 4.74 -30.98
N SER A 152 4.60 5.88 -31.50
CA SER A 152 5.39 6.73 -32.41
C SER A 152 6.56 7.47 -31.75
N ASN A 153 6.57 7.54 -30.41
CA ASN A 153 7.67 8.13 -29.65
C ASN A 153 8.87 7.18 -29.46
N TRP A 154 8.72 5.91 -29.83
CA TRP A 154 9.75 4.87 -29.67
C TRP A 154 10.52 4.65 -30.98
N ASN A 155 11.84 4.41 -30.86
CA ASN A 155 12.76 4.23 -31.98
C ASN A 155 12.34 3.15 -32.99
N ASN A 156 11.63 2.11 -32.54
CA ASN A 156 11.15 1.00 -33.35
C ASN A 156 9.63 1.04 -33.64
N SER A 157 8.95 2.12 -33.24
CA SER A 157 7.49 2.28 -33.36
C SER A 157 6.67 1.18 -32.64
N THR A 158 7.22 0.60 -31.58
CA THR A 158 6.54 -0.40 -30.73
C THR A 158 6.70 -0.04 -29.26
N LEU A 159 5.69 -0.40 -28.45
CA LEU A 159 5.76 -0.21 -27.00
C LEU A 159 6.71 -1.25 -26.38
N PRO A 160 7.53 -0.86 -25.39
CA PRO A 160 8.35 -1.82 -24.65
C PRO A 160 7.50 -2.76 -23.81
N THR A 161 8.07 -3.91 -23.49
CA THR A 161 7.49 -5.01 -22.72
C THR A 161 8.41 -5.39 -21.55
N GLU A 162 7.99 -6.34 -20.72
CA GLU A 162 8.73 -6.79 -19.54
C GLU A 162 10.13 -7.38 -19.83
N ILE A 163 10.43 -7.71 -21.09
CA ILE A 163 11.73 -8.22 -21.53
C ILE A 163 12.61 -7.17 -22.20
N ASP A 164 12.16 -5.92 -22.30
CA ASP A 164 12.89 -4.84 -22.98
C ASP A 164 13.74 -4.03 -22.00
N ALA A 165 15.00 -3.83 -22.37
CA ALA A 165 15.78 -2.69 -21.90
C ALA A 165 15.26 -1.39 -22.52
N VAL A 166 14.94 -0.42 -21.67
CA VAL A 166 14.43 0.90 -22.06
C VAL A 166 15.46 1.98 -21.79
N VAL A 167 15.65 2.85 -22.80
CA VAL A 167 16.46 4.06 -22.70
C VAL A 167 15.56 5.28 -22.89
N ILE A 168 15.57 6.22 -21.95
CA ILE A 168 14.84 7.47 -22.06
C ILE A 168 15.77 8.55 -22.62
N ASP A 169 15.53 8.92 -23.88
CA ASP A 169 16.22 9.99 -24.61
C ASP A 169 15.27 11.16 -24.96
N GLY A 170 14.19 11.32 -24.19
CA GLY A 170 13.14 12.34 -24.35
C GLY A 170 12.51 12.73 -23.01
N ASN A 171 11.34 13.38 -23.04
CA ASN A 171 10.57 13.65 -21.82
C ASN A 171 9.31 12.78 -21.80
N VAL A 172 9.35 11.68 -21.04
CA VAL A 172 8.27 10.70 -21.03
C VAL A 172 7.32 10.90 -19.84
N LEU A 173 6.04 10.65 -20.09
CA LEU A 173 4.97 10.64 -19.11
C LEU A 173 4.38 9.23 -19.03
N VAL A 174 4.41 8.62 -17.84
CA VAL A 174 3.80 7.33 -17.54
C VAL A 174 2.49 7.56 -16.80
N SER A 175 1.36 7.21 -17.41
CA SER A 175 0.00 7.40 -16.88
C SER A 175 -0.77 6.10 -16.62
N ASP A 176 -0.17 4.97 -16.98
CA ASP A 176 -0.76 3.63 -16.90
C ASP A 176 0.27 2.68 -16.28
N GLU A 177 -0.16 1.45 -15.97
CA GLU A 177 0.75 0.39 -15.53
C GLU A 177 1.60 -0.12 -16.70
N VAL A 178 2.92 -0.07 -16.54
CA VAL A 178 3.90 -0.55 -17.52
C VAL A 178 5.02 -1.33 -16.83
N THR A 179 5.49 -2.40 -17.47
CA THR A 179 6.56 -3.26 -16.95
C THR A 179 7.68 -3.36 -17.97
N VAL A 180 8.92 -3.16 -17.52
CA VAL A 180 10.14 -3.25 -18.35
C VAL A 180 11.24 -4.03 -17.63
N ASN A 181 12.20 -4.55 -18.39
CA ASN A 181 13.35 -5.23 -17.81
C ASN A 181 14.28 -4.22 -17.15
N SER A 182 14.76 -3.24 -17.90
CA SER A 182 15.69 -2.24 -17.38
C SER A 182 15.34 -0.84 -17.87
N LEU A 183 15.84 0.16 -17.14
CA LEU A 183 15.59 1.57 -17.41
C LEU A 183 16.88 2.37 -17.25
N SER A 184 17.26 3.12 -18.28
CA SER A 184 18.27 4.19 -18.19
C SER A 184 17.66 5.52 -18.63
N ILE A 185 18.06 6.60 -17.96
CA ILE A 185 17.63 7.96 -18.32
C ILE A 185 18.88 8.75 -18.70
N ASN A 186 18.92 9.23 -19.94
CA ASN A 186 20.05 10.01 -20.44
C ASN A 186 20.12 11.40 -19.79
N GLU A 187 21.31 11.99 -19.77
CA GLU A 187 21.54 13.31 -19.19
C GLU A 187 20.62 14.38 -19.82
N GLY A 188 19.97 15.16 -18.96
CA GLY A 188 19.06 16.23 -19.37
C GLY A 188 17.69 15.75 -19.89
N LYS A 189 17.37 14.47 -19.72
CA LYS A 189 16.08 13.85 -20.07
C LYS A 189 15.28 13.54 -18.82
N SER A 190 14.00 13.24 -19.00
CA SER A 190 13.11 13.00 -17.87
C SER A 190 12.09 11.89 -18.10
N LEU A 191 11.78 11.17 -17.03
CA LEU A 191 10.65 10.27 -16.88
C LEU A 191 9.81 10.75 -15.71
N THR A 192 8.55 11.09 -15.99
CA THR A 192 7.58 11.46 -14.97
C THR A 192 6.49 10.40 -14.87
N ILE A 193 6.32 9.82 -13.69
CA ILE A 193 5.21 8.92 -13.37
C ILE A 193 4.08 9.77 -12.78
N GLN A 194 2.96 9.82 -13.48
CA GLN A 194 1.81 10.66 -13.12
C GLN A 194 0.92 9.95 -12.10
N ASP A 195 -0.03 10.69 -11.50
CA ASP A 195 -1.09 10.11 -10.67
C ASP A 195 -1.78 8.94 -11.39
N GLY A 196 -1.84 7.78 -10.72
CA GLY A 196 -2.37 6.53 -11.25
C GLY A 196 -1.44 5.74 -12.18
N GLY A 197 -0.28 6.31 -12.57
CA GLY A 197 0.75 5.61 -13.33
C GLY A 197 1.58 4.68 -12.45
N VAL A 198 1.93 3.50 -12.98
CA VAL A 198 2.75 2.51 -12.26
C VAL A 198 3.86 2.02 -13.18
N LEU A 199 5.12 2.20 -12.77
CA LEU A 199 6.30 1.69 -13.49
C LEU A 199 6.92 0.53 -12.71
N ILE A 200 6.94 -0.66 -13.31
CA ILE A 200 7.58 -1.85 -12.74
C ILE A 200 8.88 -2.09 -13.50
N VAL A 201 10.02 -2.05 -12.81
CA VAL A 201 11.33 -2.40 -13.38
C VAL A 201 11.86 -3.65 -12.70
N THR A 202 11.99 -4.74 -13.44
CA THR A 202 12.37 -6.04 -12.87
C THR A 202 13.88 -6.25 -12.78
N GLY A 203 14.65 -5.51 -13.57
CA GLY A 203 16.10 -5.53 -13.68
C GLY A 203 16.71 -4.18 -13.34
N LYS A 204 17.75 -3.78 -14.07
CA LYS A 204 18.62 -2.67 -13.70
C LYS A 204 17.97 -1.30 -13.94
N ILE A 205 18.11 -0.38 -12.97
CA ILE A 205 17.85 1.05 -13.18
C ILE A 205 19.18 1.81 -13.14
N VAL A 206 19.40 2.70 -14.11
CA VAL A 206 20.52 3.65 -14.14
C VAL A 206 19.95 5.06 -14.15
N ASN A 207 19.88 5.68 -12.98
CA ASN A 207 19.60 7.09 -12.83
C ASN A 207 20.31 7.66 -11.59
N THR A 208 21.12 8.70 -11.79
CA THR A 208 21.83 9.41 -10.72
C THR A 208 21.38 10.86 -10.56
N ASP A 209 20.45 11.33 -11.40
CA ASP A 209 19.92 12.69 -11.38
C ASP A 209 18.53 12.71 -10.72
N TYR A 210 18.39 13.47 -9.63
CA TYR A 210 17.13 13.60 -8.90
C TYR A 210 16.01 14.23 -9.74
N ASP A 211 16.34 15.05 -10.73
CA ASP A 211 15.37 15.76 -11.56
C ASP A 211 15.03 14.99 -12.85
N ALA A 212 15.70 13.85 -13.11
CA ALA A 212 15.46 13.00 -14.28
C ALA A 212 14.37 11.94 -14.04
N LEU A 213 14.21 11.43 -12.82
CA LEU A 213 13.13 10.52 -12.43
C LEU A 213 12.20 11.22 -11.44
N ILE A 214 10.98 11.53 -11.90
CA ILE A 214 9.97 12.27 -11.13
C ILE A 214 8.77 11.37 -10.89
N ILE A 215 8.34 11.26 -9.64
CA ILE A 215 7.14 10.53 -9.23
C ILE A 215 6.17 11.57 -8.68
N GLU A 216 5.07 11.81 -9.37
CA GLU A 216 4.01 12.71 -8.90
C GLU A 216 3.20 12.05 -7.77
N ASP A 217 2.47 12.85 -6.98
CA ASP A 217 1.61 12.33 -5.89
C ASP A 217 0.54 11.39 -6.49
N GLY A 218 0.57 10.12 -6.09
CA GLY A 218 -0.27 9.05 -6.66
C GLY A 218 0.38 8.22 -7.77
N GLY A 219 1.56 8.62 -8.26
CA GLY A 219 2.39 7.81 -9.15
C GLY A 219 3.24 6.79 -8.38
N GLN A 220 3.59 5.67 -9.02
CA GLN A 220 4.28 4.56 -8.36
C GLN A 220 5.43 3.98 -9.19
N ILE A 221 6.53 3.62 -8.54
CA ILE A 221 7.60 2.82 -9.13
C ILE A 221 7.94 1.62 -8.23
N ILE A 222 7.98 0.42 -8.82
CA ILE A 222 8.29 -0.83 -8.12
C ILE A 222 9.61 -1.37 -8.67
N GLN A 223 10.63 -1.44 -7.82
CA GLN A 223 12.01 -1.71 -8.23
C GLN A 223 12.88 -2.26 -7.05
N ARG A 224 14.07 -2.81 -7.34
CA ARG A 224 15.00 -3.43 -6.35
C ARG A 224 16.47 -2.96 -6.47
N ASN A 225 16.69 -1.88 -7.18
CA ASN A 225 18.00 -1.29 -7.41
C ASN A 225 18.34 -0.30 -6.29
N GLU A 226 19.54 -0.44 -5.74
CA GLU A 226 20.14 0.56 -4.87
C GLU A 226 20.52 1.82 -5.66
N ASN A 227 20.68 2.95 -4.96
CA ASN A 227 21.24 4.19 -5.50
C ASN A 227 20.47 4.81 -6.67
N VAL A 228 19.19 4.50 -6.82
CA VAL A 228 18.31 5.18 -7.80
C VAL A 228 17.90 6.55 -7.28
N ALA A 229 18.48 7.60 -7.85
CA ALA A 229 18.09 8.97 -7.56
C ALA A 229 16.68 9.27 -8.11
N ALA A 230 15.85 9.98 -7.35
CA ALA A 230 14.53 10.41 -7.78
C ALA A 230 14.04 11.63 -7.00
N THR A 231 13.02 12.30 -7.55
CA THR A 231 12.18 13.27 -6.85
C THR A 231 10.77 12.70 -6.72
N PHE A 232 10.31 12.47 -5.50
CA PHE A 232 8.91 12.16 -5.21
C PHE A 232 8.18 13.43 -4.78
N LYS A 233 7.06 13.75 -5.41
CA LYS A 233 6.26 14.95 -5.12
C LYS A 233 5.05 14.59 -4.29
N LYS A 234 4.71 15.46 -3.33
CA LYS A 234 3.53 15.35 -2.49
C LYS A 234 2.72 16.64 -2.56
N ASN A 235 1.42 16.53 -2.89
CA ASN A 235 0.54 17.68 -2.84
C ASN A 235 0.14 17.96 -1.39
N ILE A 236 0.61 19.08 -0.85
CA ILE A 236 0.24 19.55 0.49
C ILE A 236 -0.93 20.52 0.37
N VAL A 237 -2.05 20.16 0.98
CA VAL A 237 -3.32 20.86 0.83
C VAL A 237 -3.45 21.99 1.86
N ASN A 238 -4.11 23.06 1.44
CA ASN A 238 -4.37 24.23 2.26
C ASN A 238 -5.45 24.00 3.33
N PRO A 239 -5.22 24.35 4.62
CA PRO A 239 -6.30 24.54 5.58
C PRO A 239 -7.07 25.79 5.17
N SER A 240 -8.33 25.63 4.78
CA SER A 240 -9.22 26.73 4.31
C SER A 240 -9.13 28.07 5.08
N SER A 241 -8.70 28.07 6.36
CA SER A 241 -8.10 29.24 7.02
C SER A 241 -7.16 28.86 8.17
N TRP A 242 -5.96 29.45 8.24
CA TRP A 242 -5.04 29.35 9.40
C TRP A 242 -5.61 29.98 10.68
N SER A 243 -6.66 30.80 10.57
CA SER A 243 -7.35 31.34 11.75
C SER A 243 -8.17 30.29 12.51
N ASN A 244 -8.42 29.14 11.90
CA ASN A 244 -9.07 27.98 12.52
C ASN A 244 -8.55 26.71 11.84
N PRO A 245 -7.34 26.24 12.18
CA PRO A 245 -6.60 25.22 11.43
C PRO A 245 -7.13 23.81 11.73
N VAL A 246 -8.40 23.58 11.40
CA VAL A 246 -9.12 22.32 11.64
C VAL A 246 -9.17 21.41 10.42
N SER A 247 -8.60 21.82 9.29
CA SER A 247 -8.51 21.05 8.03
C SER A 247 -7.11 21.23 7.46
N GLY A 248 -6.78 20.64 6.31
CA GLY A 248 -5.51 20.85 5.59
C GLY A 248 -4.28 20.18 6.21
N TRP A 249 -4.44 19.40 7.28
CA TRP A 249 -3.37 18.59 7.84
C TRP A 249 -3.31 17.24 7.12
N GLN A 250 -2.12 16.80 6.77
CA GLN A 250 -1.90 15.52 6.11
C GLN A 250 -0.81 14.73 6.81
N PHE A 251 -1.03 13.44 6.96
CA PHE A 251 0.06 12.53 7.27
C PHE A 251 0.90 12.29 6.01
N ILE A 252 2.21 12.45 6.14
CA ILE A 252 3.18 12.31 5.06
C ILE A 252 4.33 11.41 5.50
N SER A 253 5.03 10.82 4.55
CA SER A 253 6.25 10.04 4.77
C SER A 253 7.21 10.22 3.61
N SER A 254 8.50 9.94 3.84
CA SER A 254 9.51 9.97 2.78
C SER A 254 9.67 8.60 2.11
N PRO A 255 9.39 8.47 0.80
CA PRO A 255 9.65 7.25 0.04
C PRO A 255 11.11 7.12 -0.44
N VAL A 256 11.95 8.09 -0.05
CA VAL A 256 13.38 8.16 -0.38
C VAL A 256 14.22 8.37 0.88
N THR A 257 15.48 7.97 0.84
CA THR A 257 16.49 8.35 1.83
C THR A 257 17.05 9.73 1.54
N ASN A 258 17.56 10.41 2.58
CA ASN A 258 18.28 11.70 2.50
C ASN A 258 17.45 12.90 2.01
N ALA A 259 16.13 12.80 1.92
CA ALA A 259 15.27 13.96 1.66
C ALA A 259 15.40 14.97 2.80
N ALA A 260 15.74 16.21 2.48
CA ALA A 260 15.94 17.25 3.49
C ALA A 260 14.59 17.73 4.05
N THR A 261 14.48 17.86 5.37
CA THR A 261 13.29 18.44 6.01
C THR A 261 13.13 19.92 5.66
N SER A 262 14.23 20.59 5.31
CA SER A 262 14.22 21.95 4.78
C SER A 262 13.59 22.09 3.39
N ASP A 263 13.40 21.02 2.62
CA ASP A 263 12.69 21.12 1.34
C ASP A 263 11.17 21.30 1.53
N PHE A 264 10.70 21.07 2.76
CA PHE A 264 9.29 21.22 3.16
C PHE A 264 9.00 22.57 3.81
N VAL A 265 9.98 23.49 3.79
CA VAL A 265 9.87 24.80 4.42
C VAL A 265 9.86 25.90 3.37
N SER A 266 8.92 26.83 3.49
CA SER A 266 8.89 28.01 2.64
C SER A 266 9.60 29.19 3.30
N SER A 267 10.06 30.15 2.49
CA SER A 267 10.65 31.40 2.98
C SER A 267 9.62 32.34 3.64
N GLU A 268 8.32 32.11 3.45
CA GLU A 268 7.25 32.99 3.96
C GLU A 268 6.65 32.51 5.29
N GLY A 269 7.14 31.38 5.84
CA GLY A 269 6.67 30.84 7.12
C GLY A 269 5.24 30.32 7.07
N ASP A 270 4.75 30.02 5.87
CA ASP A 270 3.38 29.65 5.55
C ASP A 270 3.15 28.13 5.62
N TYR A 271 3.95 27.45 6.44
CA TYR A 271 3.96 26.00 6.61
C TYR A 271 3.99 25.62 8.09
N ASP A 272 3.52 24.43 8.39
CA ASP A 272 3.79 23.72 9.63
C ASP A 272 4.16 22.27 9.31
N LEU A 273 5.21 21.79 9.97
CA LEU A 273 5.72 20.43 9.87
C LEU A 273 6.00 19.94 11.29
N TYR A 274 5.45 18.78 11.62
CA TYR A 274 5.65 18.15 12.92
C TYR A 274 5.99 16.67 12.76
N LYS A 275 6.74 16.16 13.73
CA LYS A 275 6.88 14.73 13.98
C LYS A 275 6.14 14.36 15.26
N PHE A 276 5.68 13.12 15.33
CA PHE A 276 5.08 12.57 16.54
C PHE A 276 6.14 11.83 17.37
N ASP A 277 6.23 12.15 18.65
CA ASP A 277 7.04 11.45 19.64
C ASP A 277 6.22 11.26 20.92
N GLY A 278 5.59 10.08 21.03
CA GLY A 278 4.75 9.71 22.18
C GLY A 278 5.50 9.67 23.52
N SER A 279 6.84 9.66 23.50
CA SER A 279 7.66 9.66 24.71
C SER A 279 7.80 11.05 25.36
N GLN A 280 7.44 12.12 24.65
CA GLN A 280 7.55 13.50 25.12
C GLN A 280 6.28 13.96 25.86
N GLU A 281 6.43 14.98 26.72
CA GLU A 281 5.30 15.67 27.34
C GLU A 281 4.43 16.38 26.29
N LEU A 282 5.07 16.98 25.28
CA LEU A 282 4.43 17.51 24.08
C LEU A 282 4.74 16.57 22.92
N GLN A 283 3.77 15.74 22.57
CA GLN A 283 3.98 14.63 21.62
C GLN A 283 4.25 15.11 20.19
N TRP A 284 3.85 16.35 19.86
CA TRP A 284 4.08 16.93 18.54
C TRP A 284 5.28 17.89 18.60
N VAL A 285 6.40 17.46 18.01
CA VAL A 285 7.61 18.27 17.91
C VAL A 285 7.55 19.07 16.62
N ASN A 286 7.46 20.40 16.71
CA ASN A 286 7.41 21.29 15.54
C ASN A 286 8.81 21.49 14.97
N TYR A 287 8.97 21.43 13.65
CA TYR A 287 10.20 21.75 12.94
C TYR A 287 10.81 23.12 13.33
N LYS A 288 9.96 24.12 13.59
CA LYS A 288 10.37 25.47 14.03
C LYS A 288 11.08 25.46 15.38
N ASN A 289 10.91 24.40 16.19
CA ASN A 289 11.67 24.14 17.41
C ASN A 289 12.88 23.26 17.09
N HIS A 290 13.82 23.86 16.35
CA HIS A 290 14.88 23.18 15.59
C HIS A 290 15.82 22.26 16.40
N ASP A 291 15.93 22.42 17.72
CA ASP A 291 16.87 21.64 18.53
C ASP A 291 16.53 20.14 18.58
N ASP A 292 15.26 19.78 18.41
CA ASP A 292 14.76 18.40 18.51
C ASP A 292 14.28 17.82 17.18
N PHE A 293 14.47 18.52 16.05
CA PHE A 293 14.00 18.08 14.72
C PHE A 293 15.17 17.68 13.81
N GLU A 294 15.02 16.57 13.09
CA GLU A 294 16.04 16.01 12.20
C GLU A 294 16.22 16.81 10.90
N GLU A 295 17.45 16.81 10.37
CA GLU A 295 17.80 17.51 9.12
C GLU A 295 17.26 16.81 7.86
N THR A 296 17.03 15.50 7.95
CA THR A 296 16.48 14.68 6.86
C THR A 296 15.31 13.86 7.37
N PHE A 297 14.31 13.63 6.51
CA PHE A 297 13.24 12.71 6.82
C PHE A 297 13.80 11.31 7.05
N THR A 298 13.30 10.63 8.07
CA THR A 298 13.68 9.25 8.36
C THR A 298 12.72 8.32 7.61
N PRO A 299 13.22 7.45 6.70
CA PRO A 299 12.40 6.47 6.01
C PRO A 299 11.47 5.69 6.93
N GLY A 300 10.20 5.68 6.55
CA GLY A 300 9.10 5.01 7.23
C GLY A 300 8.72 5.54 8.63
N ILE A 301 9.32 6.65 9.07
CA ILE A 301 8.69 7.50 10.07
C ILE A 301 7.68 8.39 9.36
N GLY A 302 6.51 8.57 9.98
CA GLY A 302 5.48 9.47 9.49
C GLY A 302 5.56 10.84 10.15
N TYR A 303 5.09 11.84 9.42
CA TYR A 303 5.08 13.25 9.81
C TYR A 303 3.70 13.82 9.53
N ILE A 304 3.41 14.99 10.09
CA ILE A 304 2.21 15.74 9.74
C ILE A 304 2.60 17.12 9.22
N ALA A 305 2.02 17.51 8.09
CA ALA A 305 2.31 18.77 7.43
C ALA A 305 1.02 19.51 7.01
N SER A 306 1.11 20.84 6.93
CA SER A 306 0.05 21.71 6.37
C SER A 306 0.65 23.02 5.87
N TYR A 307 0.16 23.54 4.74
CA TYR A 307 0.63 24.77 4.09
C TYR A 307 -0.50 25.79 3.91
N GLN A 308 -0.23 27.09 4.01
CA GLN A 308 -1.21 28.18 3.86
C GLN A 308 -1.73 28.39 2.45
N SER A 309 -0.99 27.93 1.47
CA SER A 309 -1.45 27.79 0.10
C SER A 309 -1.16 26.36 -0.31
N GLN A 310 -2.01 25.81 -1.19
CA GLN A 310 -1.70 24.51 -1.75
C GLN A 310 -0.37 24.61 -2.50
N ASP A 311 0.56 23.72 -2.17
CA ASP A 311 1.86 23.64 -2.81
C ASP A 311 2.31 22.19 -2.96
N ILE A 312 3.35 21.99 -3.76
CA ILE A 312 3.96 20.69 -4.02
C ILE A 312 5.25 20.62 -3.24
N ALA A 313 5.27 19.79 -2.21
CA ALA A 313 6.51 19.45 -1.53
C ALA A 313 7.24 18.35 -2.30
N ALA A 314 8.57 18.32 -2.21
CA ALA A 314 9.41 17.37 -2.94
C ALA A 314 10.36 16.64 -2.00
N PHE A 315 10.27 15.33 -1.95
CA PHE A 315 11.29 14.47 -1.36
C PHE A 315 12.32 14.14 -2.45
N LYS A 316 13.49 14.78 -2.38
CA LYS A 316 14.62 14.51 -3.28
C LYS A 316 15.61 13.57 -2.61
N GLY A 317 15.88 12.43 -3.21
CA GLY A 317 16.71 11.42 -2.55
C GLY A 317 16.92 10.15 -3.36
N ILE A 318 17.40 9.12 -2.68
CA ILE A 318 17.55 7.77 -3.25
C ILE A 318 16.32 6.95 -2.88
N LEU A 319 15.64 6.33 -3.85
CA LEU A 319 14.48 5.48 -3.61
C LEU A 319 14.79 4.39 -2.57
N ASN A 320 13.91 4.25 -1.58
CA ASN A 320 14.01 3.15 -0.63
C ASN A 320 13.65 1.82 -1.31
N ILE A 321 14.31 0.74 -0.88
CA ILE A 321 14.03 -0.64 -1.26
C ILE A 321 13.88 -1.49 0.00
N PRO A 322 13.12 -2.60 -0.05
CA PRO A 322 13.11 -3.54 1.07
C PRO A 322 14.49 -4.17 1.25
N GLU A 323 14.82 -4.49 2.50
CA GLU A 323 15.91 -5.40 2.84
C GLU A 323 15.54 -6.82 2.41
N ILE A 324 16.54 -7.64 2.06
CA ILE A 324 16.33 -9.01 1.60
C ILE A 324 17.14 -9.96 2.49
N GLU A 325 16.46 -10.83 3.25
CA GLU A 325 17.06 -11.89 4.05
C GLU A 325 16.25 -13.18 3.85
N ASP A 326 16.92 -14.32 3.61
CA ASP A 326 16.28 -15.63 3.45
C ASP A 326 15.08 -15.69 2.47
N ASP A 327 15.18 -14.98 1.34
CA ASP A 327 14.13 -14.82 0.32
C ASP A 327 12.87 -14.04 0.79
N GLU A 328 12.92 -13.41 1.96
CA GLU A 328 11.91 -12.49 2.47
C GLU A 328 12.35 -11.03 2.26
N GLU A 329 11.43 -10.21 1.80
CA GLU A 329 11.62 -8.76 1.64
C GLU A 329 10.98 -8.06 2.85
N PHE A 330 11.69 -7.18 3.55
CA PHE A 330 11.15 -6.51 4.74
C PHE A 330 11.73 -5.11 4.95
N PHE A 331 11.11 -4.36 5.85
CA PHE A 331 11.57 -3.08 6.35
C PHE A 331 11.26 -2.98 7.84
N GLU A 332 12.26 -2.80 8.69
CA GLU A 332 12.04 -2.78 10.14
C GLU A 332 11.83 -1.39 10.74
N PHE A 333 10.98 -1.34 11.77
CA PHE A 333 10.72 -0.17 12.60
C PHE A 333 10.98 -0.47 14.08
N GLU A 334 11.58 0.50 14.76
CA GLU A 334 11.56 0.53 16.22
C GLU A 334 10.33 1.33 16.67
N LEU A 335 9.50 0.71 17.52
CA LEU A 335 8.30 1.36 18.04
C LEU A 335 8.53 1.80 19.48
N ASN A 336 7.98 2.96 19.81
CA ASN A 336 7.82 3.39 21.18
C ASN A 336 6.76 2.53 21.86
N TYR A 337 7.10 2.00 23.03
CA TYR A 337 6.21 1.18 23.85
C TYR A 337 6.49 1.35 25.35
N ASP A 338 5.43 1.54 26.12
CA ASP A 338 5.40 1.65 27.58
C ASP A 338 4.09 1.02 28.14
N ASP A 339 4.23 0.10 29.09
CA ASP A 339 3.12 -0.57 29.78
C ASP A 339 2.30 0.40 30.68
N GLU A 340 2.89 1.54 31.06
CA GLU A 340 2.31 2.48 32.02
C GLU A 340 1.73 3.75 31.37
N ASN A 341 2.06 4.03 30.09
CA ASN A 341 1.66 5.25 29.40
C ASN A 341 1.16 4.98 27.97
N ASP A 342 -0.17 4.97 27.82
CA ASP A 342 -0.85 4.76 26.54
C ASP A 342 -0.37 5.71 25.42
N TRP A 343 0.08 6.93 25.73
CA TRP A 343 0.53 7.88 24.71
C TRP A 343 1.86 7.49 24.07
N VAL A 344 2.73 6.80 24.80
CA VAL A 344 4.01 6.30 24.29
C VAL A 344 3.78 5.22 23.24
N ASN A 345 2.68 4.50 23.35
CA ASN A 345 2.36 3.37 22.47
C ASN A 345 1.84 3.83 21.10
N PHE A 346 1.40 5.08 20.95
CA PHE A 346 1.11 5.60 19.63
C PHE A 346 2.41 5.83 18.85
N ASN A 347 2.42 5.44 17.58
CA ASN A 347 3.55 5.61 16.69
C ASN A 347 3.04 6.08 15.33
N LEU A 348 3.56 7.20 14.84
CA LEU A 348 3.27 7.69 13.49
C LEU A 348 4.32 7.11 12.54
N LEU A 349 3.90 6.11 11.78
CA LEU A 349 4.70 5.43 10.77
C LEU A 349 4.42 6.03 9.39
N GLY A 350 5.27 5.69 8.44
CA GLY A 350 5.19 6.15 7.06
C GLY A 350 5.33 4.99 6.10
N ASN A 351 4.67 5.06 4.95
CA ASN A 351 5.04 4.20 3.83
C ASN A 351 6.44 4.61 3.36
N PRO A 352 7.48 3.76 3.53
CA PRO A 352 8.83 4.11 3.11
C PRO A 352 9.03 3.93 1.61
N PHE A 353 8.09 3.39 0.86
CA PHE A 353 8.28 3.03 -0.54
C PHE A 353 7.62 3.99 -1.51
N SER A 354 8.13 4.00 -2.74
CA SER A 354 7.59 4.75 -3.88
C SER A 354 6.40 4.06 -4.56
N PHE A 355 5.72 3.17 -3.83
CA PHE A 355 4.53 2.44 -4.27
C PHE A 355 3.60 2.20 -3.06
N ASP A 356 2.37 1.82 -3.34
CA ASP A 356 1.34 1.63 -2.32
C ASP A 356 1.54 0.33 -1.53
N ILE A 357 1.25 0.38 -0.22
CA ILE A 357 1.30 -0.78 0.68
C ILE A 357 -0.13 -1.23 0.98
N VAL A 358 -0.42 -2.51 0.82
CA VAL A 358 -1.70 -3.12 1.21
C VAL A 358 -1.57 -3.68 2.63
N TRP A 359 -2.39 -3.17 3.54
CA TRP A 359 -2.27 -3.45 4.98
C TRP A 359 -2.38 -4.95 5.31
N GLU A 360 -3.26 -5.69 4.64
CA GLU A 360 -3.50 -7.11 4.91
C GLU A 360 -2.40 -8.01 4.35
N GLU A 361 -1.66 -7.53 3.34
CA GLU A 361 -0.70 -8.33 2.57
C GLU A 361 0.75 -8.01 2.95
N ASN A 362 1.03 -6.78 3.41
CA ASN A 362 2.38 -6.26 3.56
C ASN A 362 2.76 -5.86 4.99
N ILE A 363 1.87 -6.04 5.97
CA ILE A 363 2.11 -5.64 7.36
C ILE A 363 1.94 -6.85 8.28
N ASP A 364 3.01 -7.24 8.98
CA ASP A 364 2.90 -8.25 10.04
C ASP A 364 2.27 -7.63 11.30
N CYS A 365 0.97 -7.85 11.43
CA CYS A 365 0.19 -7.31 12.53
C CYS A 365 0.49 -7.97 13.89
N ASN A 366 1.19 -9.11 13.96
CA ASN A 366 1.45 -9.80 15.23
C ASN A 366 2.39 -9.02 16.17
N LYS A 367 3.02 -7.95 15.66
CA LYS A 367 3.97 -7.12 16.40
C LYS A 367 3.44 -5.70 16.72
N ILE A 368 2.43 -5.21 15.97
CA ILE A 368 1.62 -4.02 16.27
C ILE A 368 0.35 -4.44 17.01
N ALA A 369 -0.42 -3.51 17.58
CA ALA A 369 -1.81 -3.81 17.94
C ALA A 369 -2.51 -4.37 16.71
N GLU A 370 -2.90 -5.66 16.76
CA GLU A 370 -3.52 -6.40 15.66
C GLU A 370 -4.83 -5.78 15.13
N ASP A 371 -5.27 -4.70 15.78
CA ASP A 371 -6.54 -4.04 15.61
C ASP A 371 -6.60 -3.03 14.48
N GLY A 372 -5.48 -2.62 13.89
CA GLY A 372 -5.49 -1.83 12.66
C GLY A 372 -4.61 -0.58 12.72
N PHE A 373 -4.97 0.42 11.92
CA PHE A 373 -4.24 1.67 11.78
C PHE A 373 -5.18 2.88 11.69
N ILE A 374 -4.61 4.06 11.87
CA ILE A 374 -5.30 5.34 11.76
C ILE A 374 -4.69 6.15 10.63
N THR A 375 -5.54 6.70 9.77
CA THR A 375 -5.18 7.73 8.77
C THR A 375 -5.82 9.07 9.15
N LEU A 376 -5.46 10.14 8.43
CA LEU A 376 -5.99 11.48 8.69
C LEU A 376 -6.77 11.98 7.47
N ASN A 377 -8.05 12.29 7.66
CA ASN A 377 -8.85 12.96 6.64
C ASN A 377 -8.45 14.44 6.57
N SER A 378 -7.65 14.79 5.56
CA SER A 378 -7.14 16.15 5.41
C SER A 378 -8.21 17.19 5.13
N ALA A 379 -9.35 16.82 4.55
CA ALA A 379 -10.44 17.76 4.29
C ALA A 379 -11.13 18.21 5.58
N THR A 380 -11.19 17.34 6.59
CA THR A 380 -12.00 17.57 7.80
C THR A 380 -11.17 17.72 9.08
N GLY A 381 -9.93 17.21 9.11
CA GLY A 381 -9.10 17.09 10.32
C GLY A 381 -9.54 15.95 11.25
N GLY A 382 -10.25 14.95 10.72
CA GLY A 382 -10.71 13.78 11.47
C GLY A 382 -9.79 12.58 11.31
N TYR A 383 -9.54 11.87 12.41
CA TYR A 383 -8.86 10.58 12.38
C TYR A 383 -9.81 9.50 11.84
N VAL A 384 -9.29 8.63 10.99
CA VAL A 384 -10.05 7.54 10.35
C VAL A 384 -9.42 6.22 10.73
N TYR A 385 -10.20 5.34 11.35
CA TYR A 385 -9.78 4.03 11.83
C TYR A 385 -9.99 2.99 10.74
N ASN A 386 -8.98 2.14 10.51
CA ASN A 386 -8.99 1.14 9.46
C ASN A 386 -8.48 -0.20 10.00
N VAL A 387 -9.19 -1.29 9.66
CA VAL A 387 -8.71 -2.68 9.88
C VAL A 387 -8.16 -3.28 8.59
N GLU A 388 -8.51 -2.65 7.47
CA GLU A 388 -8.05 -3.00 6.14
C GLU A 388 -7.86 -1.77 5.25
N GLY A 389 -7.04 -1.88 4.20
CA GLY A 389 -6.90 -0.86 3.17
C GLY A 389 -5.49 -0.67 2.62
N VAL A 390 -5.34 0.39 1.83
CA VAL A 390 -4.10 0.77 1.16
C VAL A 390 -3.52 2.00 1.84
N ILE A 391 -2.23 1.95 2.16
CA ILE A 391 -1.42 3.10 2.59
C ILE A 391 -0.63 3.57 1.38
N LYS A 392 -0.95 4.78 0.90
CA LYS A 392 -0.36 5.26 -0.35
C LYS A 392 1.12 5.57 -0.21
N SER A 393 1.83 5.58 -1.33
CA SER A 393 3.21 6.09 -1.35
C SER A 393 3.28 7.53 -0.81
N GLY A 394 4.27 7.78 0.06
CA GLY A 394 4.46 9.08 0.72
C GLY A 394 3.36 9.45 1.74
N GLU A 395 2.51 8.50 2.15
CA GLU A 395 1.50 8.68 3.19
C GLU A 395 1.96 8.15 4.55
N GLY A 396 1.66 8.90 5.61
CA GLY A 396 1.83 8.46 6.98
C GLY A 396 0.57 7.81 7.56
N PHE A 397 0.73 6.94 8.55
CA PHE A 397 -0.34 6.26 9.26
C PHE A 397 0.06 6.02 10.71
N MET A 398 -0.88 6.14 11.63
CA MET A 398 -0.63 5.94 13.06
C MET A 398 -1.03 4.53 13.46
N VAL A 399 -0.19 3.88 14.26
CA VAL A 399 -0.46 2.59 14.88
C VAL A 399 -0.35 2.69 16.39
N TYR A 400 -0.88 1.68 17.08
CA TYR A 400 -0.71 1.50 18.51
C TYR A 400 0.20 0.28 18.74
N ALA A 401 1.25 0.44 19.53
CA ALA A 401 2.23 -0.60 19.80
C ALA A 401 1.80 -1.43 21.02
N GLU A 402 1.84 -2.76 20.89
CA GLU A 402 1.77 -3.71 22.01
C GLU A 402 3.14 -4.31 22.34
N THR A 403 4.14 -4.05 21.48
CA THR A 403 5.52 -4.50 21.66
C THR A 403 6.50 -3.43 21.18
N LYS A 404 7.77 -3.55 21.57
CA LYS A 404 8.83 -2.56 21.26
C LYS A 404 9.32 -2.57 19.80
N ARG A 405 9.00 -3.58 19.00
CA ARG A 405 9.59 -3.75 17.66
C ARG A 405 8.58 -4.30 16.68
N VAL A 406 8.52 -3.70 15.50
CA VAL A 406 7.63 -4.13 14.41
C VAL A 406 8.43 -4.16 13.12
N SER A 407 8.28 -5.24 12.37
CA SER A 407 8.85 -5.37 11.03
C SER A 407 7.69 -5.25 10.03
N LEU A 408 7.81 -4.39 9.03
CA LEU A 408 6.94 -4.47 7.84
C LEU A 408 7.52 -5.55 6.94
N GLU A 409 6.80 -6.65 6.82
CA GLU A 409 7.18 -7.77 5.96
C GLU A 409 6.50 -7.59 4.60
N TYR A 410 7.30 -7.32 3.57
CA TYR A 410 6.83 -7.15 2.22
C TYR A 410 6.84 -8.49 1.48
N TYR A 411 5.65 -9.03 1.18
CA TYR A 411 5.50 -10.26 0.40
C TYR A 411 5.05 -9.94 -1.02
N LYS A 412 5.86 -10.28 -2.04
CA LYS A 412 5.41 -10.25 -3.45
C LYS A 412 4.89 -11.60 -3.95
N THR A 413 5.25 -12.72 -3.31
CA THR A 413 5.08 -14.06 -3.92
C THR A 413 4.16 -15.02 -3.18
N SER A 414 3.73 -14.70 -1.96
CA SER A 414 2.63 -15.40 -1.31
C SER A 414 2.14 -14.58 -0.14
N ALA A 415 0.98 -13.95 -0.28
CA ALA A 415 0.23 -13.45 0.86
C ALA A 415 0.16 -14.58 1.89
N LYS A 416 0.64 -14.34 3.11
CA LYS A 416 0.07 -15.10 4.24
C LYS A 416 -1.40 -14.77 4.15
N SER A 417 -2.25 -15.73 3.76
CA SER A 417 -3.69 -15.53 3.89
C SER A 417 -3.91 -15.22 5.37
N ARG A 418 -4.13 -13.95 5.69
CA ARG A 418 -4.79 -13.59 6.93
C ARG A 418 -6.01 -14.49 6.93
N SER A 419 -6.15 -15.36 7.95
CA SER A 419 -7.30 -16.24 8.01
C SER A 419 -8.53 -15.38 7.74
N ASP A 420 -9.25 -15.66 6.66
CA ASP A 420 -10.22 -14.79 5.97
C ASP A 420 -11.38 -14.24 6.83
N ASN A 421 -11.40 -14.48 8.14
CA ASN A 421 -12.47 -14.08 9.04
C ASN A 421 -11.94 -13.18 10.17
N SER A 422 -11.94 -11.87 9.96
CA SER A 422 -12.27 -11.00 11.08
C SER A 422 -13.55 -10.27 10.73
N ASP A 423 -14.66 -10.88 11.13
CA ASP A 423 -15.97 -10.24 11.05
C ASP A 423 -15.88 -8.90 11.79
N TYR A 424 -16.38 -7.85 11.15
CA TYR A 424 -16.38 -6.52 11.71
C TYR A 424 -17.61 -5.71 11.28
N ILE A 425 -17.92 -4.70 12.09
CA ILE A 425 -18.89 -3.67 11.77
C ILE A 425 -18.17 -2.33 11.86
N ASN A 426 -17.99 -1.66 10.72
CA ASN A 426 -17.51 -0.29 10.65
C ASN A 426 -18.70 0.66 10.68
N ILE A 427 -18.79 1.46 11.75
CA ILE A 427 -19.88 2.39 12.00
C ILE A 427 -19.35 3.80 11.78
N ILE A 428 -19.86 4.46 10.75
CA ILE A 428 -19.44 5.80 10.36
C ILE A 428 -20.54 6.78 10.76
N ALA A 429 -20.24 7.67 11.70
CA ALA A 429 -21.11 8.78 12.05
C ALA A 429 -20.74 10.00 11.22
N SER A 430 -21.67 10.50 10.41
CA SER A 430 -21.43 11.64 9.53
C SER A 430 -22.47 12.74 9.70
N ASN A 431 -22.06 13.96 9.38
CA ASN A 431 -22.94 15.09 9.12
C ASN A 431 -22.54 15.75 7.80
N LYS A 432 -23.16 16.88 7.46
CA LYS A 432 -22.87 17.62 6.22
C LYS A 432 -21.41 18.13 6.08
N ASN A 433 -20.64 18.14 7.17
CA ASN A 433 -19.32 18.76 7.24
C ASN A 433 -18.19 17.73 7.41
N ALA A 434 -18.42 16.67 8.17
CA ALA A 434 -17.38 15.71 8.55
C ALA A 434 -17.97 14.35 8.96
N SER A 435 -17.08 13.37 9.10
CA SER A 435 -17.40 12.05 9.62
C SER A 435 -16.33 11.58 10.59
N ASP A 436 -16.74 10.68 11.48
CA ASP A 436 -15.89 9.90 12.38
C ASP A 436 -16.33 8.44 12.32
N ASN A 437 -15.45 7.50 12.67
CA ASN A 437 -15.80 6.08 12.66
C ASN A 437 -15.30 5.29 13.87
N VAL A 438 -15.98 4.17 14.11
CA VAL A 438 -15.57 3.13 15.05
C VAL A 438 -15.74 1.76 14.41
N ILE A 439 -14.79 0.86 14.64
CA ILE A 439 -14.84 -0.50 14.13
C ILE A 439 -15.00 -1.48 15.29
N LEU A 440 -16.06 -2.28 15.24
CA LEU A 440 -16.31 -3.38 16.16
C LEU A 440 -15.86 -4.66 15.50
N ARG A 441 -14.93 -5.40 16.11
CA ARG A 441 -14.43 -6.67 15.58
C ARG A 441 -14.90 -7.84 16.44
N PHE A 442 -15.01 -9.01 15.82
CA PHE A 442 -15.45 -10.24 16.49
C PHE A 442 -14.48 -11.38 16.19
N GLY A 443 -14.14 -12.15 17.21
CA GLY A 443 -13.28 -13.33 17.09
C GLY A 443 -12.47 -13.62 18.37
N ASP A 444 -11.70 -14.71 18.33
CA ASP A 444 -10.78 -15.11 19.40
C ASP A 444 -9.50 -14.25 19.36
N ARG A 445 -9.61 -12.97 19.73
CA ARG A 445 -8.49 -12.03 19.81
C ARG A 445 -8.19 -11.69 21.27
N GLU A 446 -6.90 -11.67 21.63
CA GLU A 446 -6.45 -11.30 22.98
C GLU A 446 -6.16 -9.79 23.14
N SER A 447 -6.20 -9.01 22.05
CA SER A 447 -5.93 -7.56 22.07
C SER A 447 -7.10 -6.74 22.62
N ALA A 448 -6.77 -5.63 23.29
CA ALA A 448 -7.71 -4.74 23.95
C ALA A 448 -8.35 -3.68 23.03
N GLY A 449 -7.99 -3.59 21.74
CA GLY A 449 -8.48 -2.54 20.85
C GLY A 449 -7.48 -1.42 20.55
N LEU A 450 -7.80 -0.60 19.55
CA LEU A 450 -7.10 0.64 19.21
C LEU A 450 -7.81 1.85 19.85
N LEU A 451 -7.08 2.57 20.71
CA LEU A 451 -7.61 3.71 21.47
C LEU A 451 -8.09 4.85 20.58
N LYS A 452 -9.14 5.54 21.03
CA LYS A 452 -9.69 6.71 20.32
C LYS A 452 -8.82 7.95 20.58
N LEU A 453 -8.36 8.59 19.51
CA LEU A 453 -7.70 9.89 19.51
C LEU A 453 -8.76 10.99 19.38
N ASP A 454 -8.52 12.12 20.02
CA ASP A 454 -9.34 13.31 19.81
C ASP A 454 -9.01 13.94 18.46
N ASN A 455 -10.04 14.15 17.64
CA ASN A 455 -9.89 14.74 16.31
C ASN A 455 -9.18 16.10 16.35
N ILE A 456 -8.33 16.39 15.35
CA ILE A 456 -7.68 17.70 15.20
C ILE A 456 -8.74 18.80 15.09
N ASN A 457 -9.84 18.49 14.40
CA ASN A 457 -11.04 19.31 14.40
C ASN A 457 -11.96 18.94 15.58
N PRO A 458 -12.07 19.77 16.62
CA PRO A 458 -12.85 19.44 17.82
C PRO A 458 -14.37 19.48 17.58
N ASN A 459 -14.83 19.94 16.41
CA ASN A 459 -16.26 20.03 16.07
C ASN A 459 -16.77 18.79 15.31
N ILE A 460 -15.90 17.81 15.03
CA ILE A 460 -16.33 16.53 14.47
C ILE A 460 -17.05 15.74 15.55
N ALA A 461 -18.24 15.22 15.22
CA ALA A 461 -18.97 14.35 16.13
C ALA A 461 -18.19 13.05 16.36
N ASP A 462 -18.08 12.62 17.61
CA ASP A 462 -17.31 11.42 17.95
C ASP A 462 -18.23 10.21 18.04
N VAL A 463 -17.82 9.09 17.42
CA VAL A 463 -18.40 7.77 17.63
C VAL A 463 -17.33 6.82 18.16
N TYR A 464 -17.64 6.10 19.24
CA TYR A 464 -16.69 5.23 19.92
C TYR A 464 -17.39 4.20 20.81
N VAL A 465 -16.61 3.24 21.31
CA VAL A 465 -17.02 2.36 22.42
C VAL A 465 -16.15 2.61 23.65
N ARG A 466 -16.63 2.19 24.83
CA ARG A 466 -15.88 2.32 26.08
C ARG A 466 -15.65 0.96 26.72
N ASN A 467 -14.43 0.75 27.17
CA ASN A 467 -14.06 -0.37 28.04
C ASN A 467 -13.08 0.13 29.11
N GLU A 468 -13.27 -0.31 30.36
CA GLU A 468 -12.42 0.07 31.51
C GLU A 468 -12.11 1.59 31.65
N GLY A 469 -13.06 2.44 31.25
CA GLY A 469 -12.91 3.90 31.31
C GLY A 469 -12.15 4.54 30.15
N LYS A 470 -11.63 3.75 29.21
CA LYS A 470 -10.98 4.23 27.98
C LYS A 470 -11.96 4.27 26.80
N ARG A 471 -11.67 5.13 25.81
CA ARG A 471 -12.41 5.23 24.54
C ARG A 471 -11.65 4.48 23.46
N TYR A 472 -12.36 3.77 22.59
CA TYR A 472 -11.78 2.99 21.50
C TYR A 472 -12.39 3.37 20.15
N GLY A 473 -11.52 3.54 19.16
CA GLY A 473 -11.90 3.66 17.75
C GLY A 473 -11.92 2.30 17.04
N ILE A 474 -11.20 1.31 17.56
CA ILE A 474 -11.35 -0.09 17.18
C ILE A 474 -11.41 -0.92 18.46
N PHE A 475 -12.34 -1.84 18.56
CA PHE A 475 -12.43 -2.72 19.72
C PHE A 475 -12.83 -4.13 19.32
N SER A 476 -12.09 -5.11 19.84
CA SER A 476 -12.36 -6.53 19.64
C SER A 476 -13.26 -7.05 20.76
N TYR A 477 -14.43 -7.57 20.39
CA TYR A 477 -15.37 -8.20 21.31
C TYR A 477 -15.31 -9.72 21.21
N ASN A 478 -15.62 -10.38 22.33
CA ASN A 478 -15.88 -11.82 22.33
C ASN A 478 -17.11 -12.13 21.43
N PRO A 479 -17.08 -13.22 20.63
CA PRO A 479 -18.19 -13.63 19.77
C PRO A 479 -19.55 -13.80 20.48
N ASP A 480 -19.56 -14.06 21.79
CA ASP A 480 -20.77 -14.24 22.60
C ASP A 480 -21.40 -12.91 23.05
N VAL A 481 -20.79 -11.76 22.75
CA VAL A 481 -21.39 -10.47 23.09
C VAL A 481 -22.72 -10.29 22.34
N THR A 482 -23.77 -9.90 23.03
CA THR A 482 -25.11 -9.71 22.44
C THR A 482 -25.57 -8.27 22.46
N GLU A 483 -24.98 -7.43 23.31
CA GLU A 483 -25.28 -6.00 23.42
C GLU A 483 -23.99 -5.20 23.57
N ILE A 484 -23.80 -4.23 22.67
CA ILE A 484 -22.64 -3.34 22.66
C ILE A 484 -23.15 -1.90 22.76
N PRO A 485 -22.86 -1.19 23.86
CA PRO A 485 -23.14 0.24 23.97
C PRO A 485 -22.29 1.02 22.97
N LEU A 486 -22.95 1.75 22.08
CA LEU A 486 -22.30 2.63 21.12
C LEU A 486 -22.49 4.08 21.58
N TYR A 487 -21.38 4.77 21.75
CA TYR A 487 -21.37 6.15 22.21
C TYR A 487 -21.29 7.09 21.01
N PHE A 488 -22.05 8.17 21.08
CA PHE A 488 -22.11 9.22 20.07
C PHE A 488 -22.15 10.60 20.75
N ASP A 489 -21.14 11.43 20.51
CA ASP A 489 -21.10 12.81 20.96
C ASP A 489 -21.24 13.74 19.76
N ALA A 490 -22.40 14.39 19.65
CA ALA A 490 -22.74 15.22 18.50
C ALA A 490 -21.84 16.46 18.33
N LYS A 491 -21.22 16.98 19.41
CA LYS A 491 -20.56 18.31 19.51
C LYS A 491 -21.44 19.53 19.19
N GLU A 492 -22.30 19.45 18.19
CA GLU A 492 -23.24 20.50 17.76
C GLU A 492 -24.64 19.94 17.49
N MET A 493 -25.66 20.81 17.53
CA MET A 493 -27.00 20.44 17.14
C MET A 493 -27.10 20.26 15.63
N GLY A 494 -27.58 19.09 15.18
CA GLY A 494 -27.68 18.81 13.76
C GLY A 494 -28.39 17.51 13.43
N THR A 495 -28.50 17.26 12.12
CA THR A 495 -28.87 15.95 11.58
C THR A 495 -27.59 15.18 11.30
N TYR A 496 -27.58 13.93 11.75
CA TYR A 496 -26.48 12.99 11.61
C TYR A 496 -26.98 11.72 10.94
N THR A 497 -26.07 11.01 10.30
CA THR A 497 -26.33 9.71 9.69
C THR A 497 -25.29 8.72 10.19
N LEU A 498 -25.74 7.61 10.79
CA LEU A 498 -24.90 6.43 10.98
C LEU A 498 -24.96 5.61 9.70
N THR A 499 -23.79 5.30 9.12
CA THR A 499 -23.63 4.34 8.02
C THR A 499 -22.95 3.09 8.57
N PHE A 500 -23.41 1.93 8.12
CA PHE A 500 -22.96 0.63 8.59
C PHE A 500 -22.36 -0.15 7.43
N ASP A 501 -21.07 -0.48 7.55
CA ASP A 501 -20.40 -1.43 6.69
C ASP A 501 -20.12 -2.70 7.48
N VAL A 502 -20.80 -3.78 7.10
CA VAL A 502 -20.89 -5.03 7.87
C VAL A 502 -20.20 -6.12 7.05
N LYS A 503 -19.12 -6.66 7.61
CA LYS A 503 -18.39 -7.80 7.05
C LYS A 503 -18.51 -8.98 8.01
N GLY A 504 -19.11 -10.07 7.57
CA GLY A 504 -19.32 -11.26 8.39
C GLY A 504 -20.73 -11.81 8.26
N ASP A 505 -20.92 -13.05 8.72
CA ASP A 505 -22.20 -13.76 8.65
C ASP A 505 -22.96 -13.61 9.97
N TYR A 506 -23.83 -12.60 10.04
CA TYR A 506 -24.67 -12.34 11.21
C TYR A 506 -26.12 -12.81 10.97
N GLU A 507 -26.70 -13.53 11.93
CA GLU A 507 -28.12 -13.94 11.85
C GLU A 507 -29.07 -12.80 12.20
N ASN A 508 -28.72 -12.01 13.21
CA ASN A 508 -29.51 -10.91 13.73
C ASN A 508 -28.57 -9.78 14.14
N LEU A 509 -28.72 -8.62 13.50
CA LEU A 509 -27.93 -7.44 13.81
C LEU A 509 -28.82 -6.18 13.76
N TYR A 510 -28.92 -5.47 14.89
CA TYR A 510 -29.78 -4.31 15.03
C TYR A 510 -29.08 -3.15 15.72
N LEU A 511 -29.42 -1.93 15.30
CA LEU A 511 -29.21 -0.72 16.10
C LEU A 511 -30.49 -0.41 16.88
N LEU A 512 -30.36 -0.16 18.18
CA LEU A 512 -31.41 0.43 19.02
C LEU A 512 -31.03 1.87 19.39
N ASP A 513 -31.86 2.83 18.98
CA ASP A 513 -31.77 4.22 19.45
C ASP A 513 -32.55 4.35 20.77
N LYS A 514 -31.84 4.53 21.90
CA LYS A 514 -32.48 4.63 23.23
C LYS A 514 -33.31 5.91 23.39
N MET A 515 -33.05 6.94 22.57
CA MET A 515 -33.77 8.21 22.67
C MET A 515 -35.15 8.12 22.01
N THR A 516 -35.25 7.48 20.84
CA THR A 516 -36.50 7.35 20.07
C THR A 516 -37.21 6.02 20.30
N GLY A 517 -36.48 4.99 20.76
CA GLY A 517 -36.93 3.61 20.83
C GLY A 517 -36.92 2.87 19.48
N GLU A 518 -36.37 3.50 18.44
CA GLU A 518 -36.32 2.95 17.09
C GLU A 518 -35.33 1.78 16.99
N LYS A 519 -35.71 0.75 16.22
CA LYS A 519 -34.91 -0.45 15.96
C LYS A 519 -34.67 -0.55 14.47
N VAL A 520 -33.40 -0.48 14.06
CA VAL A 520 -32.98 -0.57 12.66
C VAL A 520 -32.31 -1.92 12.45
N ASN A 521 -32.74 -2.67 11.43
CA ASN A 521 -32.12 -3.95 11.07
C ASN A 521 -30.93 -3.68 10.14
N LEU A 522 -29.72 -3.88 10.64
CA LEU A 522 -28.48 -3.53 9.93
C LEU A 522 -28.16 -4.49 8.77
N LEU A 523 -28.87 -5.61 8.66
CA LEU A 523 -28.76 -6.56 7.53
C LEU A 523 -29.65 -6.16 6.35
N LEU A 524 -30.58 -5.22 6.55
CA LEU A 524 -31.51 -4.73 5.54
C LEU A 524 -31.31 -3.25 5.22
N GLU A 525 -30.88 -2.47 6.22
CA GLU A 525 -30.67 -1.04 6.16
C GLU A 525 -29.23 -0.73 6.57
N ASN A 526 -28.47 -0.07 5.69
CA ASN A 526 -27.08 0.29 5.95
C ASN A 526 -26.91 1.73 6.45
N GLU A 527 -28.02 2.47 6.65
CA GLU A 527 -27.99 3.85 7.09
C GLU A 527 -29.14 4.16 8.08
N TYR A 528 -28.87 5.02 9.06
CA TYR A 528 -29.89 5.56 9.98
C TYR A 528 -29.66 7.04 10.23
N SER A 529 -30.68 7.87 9.94
CA SER A 529 -30.61 9.33 10.10
C SER A 529 -31.38 9.81 11.32
N PHE A 530 -30.78 10.71 12.10
CA PHE A 530 -31.33 11.17 13.37
C PHE A 530 -30.91 12.61 13.68
N ILE A 531 -31.60 13.24 14.64
CA ILE A 531 -31.23 14.56 15.16
C ILE A 531 -30.56 14.37 16.51
N ALA A 532 -29.45 15.07 16.75
CA ALA A 532 -28.74 15.08 18.02
C ALA A 532 -28.18 16.47 18.34
N ASN A 533 -27.82 16.71 19.60
CA ASN A 533 -27.13 17.91 20.08
C ASN A 533 -26.13 17.59 21.19
N SER A 534 -25.27 18.56 21.53
CA SER A 534 -24.17 18.40 22.49
C SER A 534 -24.57 18.09 23.93
N ASN A 535 -25.85 18.20 24.29
CA ASN A 535 -26.35 17.86 25.64
C ASN A 535 -27.09 16.52 25.68
N ASP A 536 -27.20 15.82 24.56
CA ASP A 536 -27.80 14.49 24.54
C ASP A 536 -26.90 13.49 25.29
N ASP A 537 -27.51 12.42 25.80
CA ASP A 537 -26.75 11.33 26.40
C ASP A 537 -25.84 10.70 25.35
N THR A 538 -24.53 10.74 25.60
CA THR A 538 -23.54 10.17 24.69
C THR A 538 -23.74 8.67 24.52
N GLU A 539 -24.27 7.96 25.54
CA GLU A 539 -24.59 6.55 25.41
C GLU A 539 -25.99 6.44 24.78
N ARG A 540 -26.18 6.84 23.53
CA ARG A 540 -27.50 6.85 22.88
C ARG A 540 -27.87 5.52 22.24
N PHE A 541 -26.89 4.80 21.71
CA PHE A 541 -27.12 3.67 20.83
C PHE A 541 -26.69 2.35 21.45
N ILE A 542 -27.35 1.26 21.05
CA ILE A 542 -26.93 -0.10 21.36
C ILE A 542 -26.91 -0.90 20.06
N ILE A 543 -25.79 -1.55 19.77
CA ILE A 543 -25.73 -2.61 18.76
C ILE A 543 -26.14 -3.92 19.43
N LYS A 544 -27.14 -4.59 18.86
CA LYS A 544 -27.63 -5.88 19.32
C LYS A 544 -27.33 -6.96 18.30
N MET A 545 -26.74 -8.05 18.77
CA MET A 545 -26.47 -9.24 18.00
C MET A 545 -27.15 -10.43 18.66
N ASP A 546 -27.71 -11.32 17.85
CA ASP A 546 -28.23 -12.59 18.35
C ASP A 546 -27.61 -13.71 17.51
N ASN A 547 -26.51 -14.26 18.02
CA ASN A 547 -25.80 -15.39 17.44
C ASN A 547 -26.50 -16.68 17.87
N GLY A 548 -27.55 -17.08 17.15
CA GLY A 548 -27.95 -18.48 17.11
C GLY A 548 -28.13 -19.20 18.44
N GLN A 549 -28.75 -18.58 19.45
CA GLN A 549 -29.75 -19.31 20.22
C GLN A 549 -31.05 -18.54 20.12
N GLN A 550 -31.99 -19.10 19.35
CA GLN A 550 -33.39 -18.87 19.65
C GLN A 550 -33.62 -19.27 21.13
N THR A 551 -33.44 -18.33 22.04
CA THR A 551 -34.53 -18.10 22.95
C THR A 551 -35.61 -17.55 22.04
N THR A 552 -36.47 -18.45 21.57
CA THR A 552 -37.83 -18.04 21.24
C THR A 552 -38.22 -17.19 22.44
N ASP A 553 -38.33 -15.88 22.25
CA ASP A 553 -38.98 -15.04 23.22
C ASP A 553 -40.40 -15.58 23.29
N ASN A 554 -40.59 -16.53 24.22
CA ASN A 554 -41.85 -17.17 24.54
C ASN A 554 -42.77 -16.16 25.27
N SER A 555 -42.52 -14.85 25.13
CA SER A 555 -43.42 -13.80 25.55
C SER A 555 -44.76 -13.86 24.80
N HIS A 556 -44.79 -14.46 23.61
CA HIS A 556 -46.02 -14.66 22.83
C HIS A 556 -46.26 -16.15 22.51
N PHE A 557 -47.24 -16.76 23.18
CA PHE A 557 -47.66 -18.13 22.88
C PHE A 557 -48.64 -18.21 21.69
N ALA A 558 -49.08 -17.08 21.12
CA ALA A 558 -49.99 -17.05 19.97
C ALA A 558 -49.78 -15.79 19.10
N TYR A 559 -49.77 -15.94 17.77
CA TYR A 559 -49.70 -14.83 16.81
C TYR A 559 -50.44 -15.14 15.50
N VAL A 560 -50.83 -14.11 14.75
CA VAL A 560 -51.58 -14.25 13.49
C VAL A 560 -50.64 -14.22 12.29
N SER A 561 -50.82 -15.16 11.35
CA SER A 561 -50.15 -15.21 10.06
C SER A 561 -51.19 -15.49 8.98
N GLY A 562 -51.54 -14.47 8.19
CA GLY A 562 -52.62 -14.59 7.19
C GLY A 562 -53.98 -14.91 7.82
N GLU A 563 -54.64 -15.96 7.33
CA GLU A 563 -55.90 -16.47 7.90
C GLU A 563 -55.69 -17.49 9.03
N GLU A 564 -54.47 -17.61 9.54
CA GLU A 564 -54.10 -18.59 10.55
C GLU A 564 -53.63 -17.95 11.86
N LEU A 565 -54.07 -18.50 12.97
CA LEU A 565 -53.56 -18.24 14.31
C LEU A 565 -52.56 -19.35 14.65
N ILE A 566 -51.28 -19.01 14.76
CA ILE A 566 -50.21 -19.92 15.17
C ILE A 566 -50.16 -19.95 16.70
N ILE A 567 -50.13 -21.15 17.29
CA ILE A 567 -50.23 -21.34 18.75
C ILE A 567 -49.12 -22.26 19.24
N ASN A 568 -48.30 -21.74 20.14
CA ASN A 568 -47.20 -22.43 20.81
C ASN A 568 -47.60 -22.83 22.25
N ALA A 569 -48.76 -23.48 22.39
CA ALA A 569 -49.28 -23.98 23.67
C ALA A 569 -50.27 -25.14 23.44
N GLU A 570 -50.28 -26.10 24.36
CA GLU A 570 -51.25 -27.21 24.38
C GLU A 570 -52.36 -26.91 25.41
N GLY A 571 -53.61 -27.12 25.01
CA GLY A 571 -54.79 -26.92 25.87
C GLY A 571 -56.04 -26.50 25.11
N ILE A 572 -57.04 -26.04 25.86
CA ILE A 572 -58.27 -25.46 25.29
C ILE A 572 -57.97 -24.00 24.92
N ILE A 573 -58.04 -23.70 23.63
CA ILE A 573 -57.86 -22.36 23.08
C ILE A 573 -59.22 -21.69 22.96
N GLN A 574 -59.31 -20.47 23.46
CA GLN A 574 -60.49 -19.61 23.35
C GLN A 574 -60.09 -18.27 22.74
N ILE A 575 -60.75 -17.87 21.66
CA ILE A 575 -60.63 -16.53 21.10
C ILE A 575 -61.79 -15.70 21.65
N ILE A 576 -61.46 -14.59 22.28
CA ILE A 576 -62.39 -13.74 23.02
C ILE A 576 -62.37 -12.35 22.39
N ASP A 577 -63.54 -11.81 22.06
CA ASP A 577 -63.64 -10.44 21.58
C ASP A 577 -63.36 -9.41 22.70
N MET A 578 -63.16 -8.14 22.34
CA MET A 578 -62.90 -7.09 23.32
C MET A 578 -64.07 -6.80 24.28
N MET A 579 -65.26 -7.39 24.04
CA MET A 579 -66.42 -7.33 24.93
C MET A 579 -66.47 -8.52 25.91
N GLY A 580 -65.48 -9.42 25.86
CA GLY A 580 -65.39 -10.59 26.74
C GLY A 580 -66.20 -11.80 26.27
N ARG A 581 -66.75 -11.78 25.04
CA ARG A 581 -67.50 -12.91 24.48
C ARG A 581 -66.54 -13.87 23.79
N VAL A 582 -66.65 -15.17 24.10
CA VAL A 582 -65.91 -16.22 23.40
C VAL A 582 -66.50 -16.38 22.01
N VAL A 583 -65.70 -16.08 20.98
CA VAL A 583 -66.11 -16.17 19.56
C VAL A 583 -65.68 -17.48 18.92
N MET A 584 -64.69 -18.17 19.49
CA MET A 584 -64.21 -19.47 19.02
C MET A 584 -63.63 -20.28 20.20
N THR A 585 -63.78 -21.60 20.17
CA THR A 585 -63.13 -22.52 21.12
C THR A 585 -62.71 -23.78 20.38
N GLU A 586 -61.45 -24.18 20.55
CA GLU A 586 -60.91 -25.46 20.05
C GLU A 586 -60.02 -26.13 21.10
N GLU A 587 -60.00 -27.46 21.06
CA GLU A 587 -59.04 -28.27 21.83
C GLU A 587 -57.80 -28.47 20.96
N TYR A 588 -56.65 -28.01 21.46
CA TYR A 588 -55.47 -27.79 20.63
C TYR A 588 -54.27 -28.58 21.11
N HIS A 589 -53.68 -29.36 20.20
CA HIS A 589 -52.56 -30.25 20.50
C HIS A 589 -51.27 -29.93 19.72
N ASN A 590 -51.31 -29.25 18.55
CA ASN A 590 -50.15 -28.58 17.90
C ASN A 590 -50.50 -27.98 16.51
N GLY A 591 -49.91 -26.84 16.10
CA GLY A 591 -50.01 -26.24 14.74
C GLY A 591 -50.64 -24.82 14.62
N SER A 592 -51.47 -24.60 13.59
CA SER A 592 -52.34 -23.42 13.41
C SER A 592 -53.86 -23.65 13.55
N ILE A 593 -54.63 -22.59 13.86
CA ILE A 593 -56.11 -22.52 13.80
C ILE A 593 -56.53 -21.58 12.69
N ASN A 594 -57.44 -21.99 11.80
CA ASN A 594 -57.99 -21.08 10.78
C ASN A 594 -58.95 -20.06 11.40
N ILE A 595 -58.62 -18.78 11.25
CA ILE A 595 -59.37 -17.63 11.76
C ILE A 595 -59.98 -16.76 10.65
N GLY A 596 -59.99 -17.21 9.39
CA GLY A 596 -60.51 -16.44 8.24
C GLY A 596 -62.02 -16.08 8.32
N LYS A 597 -62.74 -16.62 9.31
CA LYS A 597 -64.14 -16.27 9.60
C LYS A 597 -64.30 -15.17 10.65
N LEU A 598 -63.21 -14.74 11.28
CA LEU A 598 -63.24 -13.64 12.26
C LEU A 598 -63.21 -12.30 11.52
N ASN A 599 -63.96 -11.33 12.03
CA ASN A 599 -63.90 -9.96 11.51
C ASN A 599 -62.60 -9.28 11.94
N ASN A 600 -62.13 -8.34 11.11
CA ASN A 600 -60.92 -7.56 11.36
C ASN A 600 -61.10 -6.75 12.66
N ALA A 601 -60.44 -7.17 13.72
CA ALA A 601 -60.57 -6.64 15.06
C ALA A 601 -59.44 -7.17 15.96
N ALA A 602 -59.30 -6.58 17.15
CA ALA A 602 -58.46 -7.14 18.21
C ALA A 602 -59.21 -8.22 18.99
N PHE A 603 -58.50 -9.29 19.33
CA PHE A 603 -59.01 -10.40 20.15
C PHE A 603 -58.00 -10.75 21.26
N ILE A 604 -58.49 -11.42 22.30
CA ILE A 604 -57.67 -12.07 23.31
C ILE A 604 -57.72 -13.57 23.07
N VAL A 605 -56.56 -14.18 22.84
CA VAL A 605 -56.38 -15.63 22.84
C VAL A 605 -56.12 -16.07 24.27
N ARG A 606 -56.93 -17.00 24.78
CA ARG A 606 -56.76 -17.63 26.08
C ARG A 606 -56.50 -19.12 25.89
N CYS A 607 -55.38 -19.62 26.41
CA CYS A 607 -55.08 -21.04 26.48
C CYS A 607 -55.27 -21.53 27.92
N VAL A 608 -56.05 -22.59 28.11
CA VAL A 608 -56.28 -23.22 29.42
C VAL A 608 -55.84 -24.67 29.37
N ASN A 609 -54.92 -25.07 30.24
CA ASN A 609 -54.56 -26.48 30.46
C ASN A 609 -54.57 -26.80 31.96
N GLU A 610 -54.23 -28.05 32.32
CA GLU A 610 -54.25 -28.50 33.73
C GLU A 610 -53.25 -27.77 34.64
N LYS A 611 -52.23 -27.11 34.06
CA LYS A 611 -51.11 -26.50 34.80
C LYS A 611 -51.20 -24.98 34.87
N GLU A 612 -51.77 -24.31 33.87
CA GLU A 612 -51.77 -22.85 33.76
C GLU A 612 -52.85 -22.29 32.83
N VAL A 613 -53.04 -20.97 32.92
CA VAL A 613 -53.84 -20.17 31.99
C VAL A 613 -52.95 -19.09 31.40
N ARG A 614 -52.84 -19.03 30.07
CA ARG A 614 -52.09 -17.99 29.34
C ARG A 614 -53.04 -17.12 28.52
N THR A 615 -52.75 -15.82 28.42
CA THR A 615 -53.54 -14.87 27.61
C THR A 615 -52.66 -13.99 26.74
N GLN A 616 -53.01 -13.83 25.46
CA GLN A 616 -52.26 -13.05 24.49
C GLN A 616 -53.22 -12.19 23.65
N LYS A 617 -52.90 -10.91 23.45
CA LYS A 617 -53.65 -10.06 22.53
C LYS A 617 -53.16 -10.31 21.10
N ILE A 618 -54.10 -10.46 20.17
CA ILE A 618 -53.85 -10.55 18.73
C ILE A 618 -54.69 -9.51 17.98
N VAL A 619 -54.27 -9.15 16.78
CA VAL A 619 -55.02 -8.30 15.85
C VAL A 619 -55.20 -9.08 14.55
N VAL A 620 -56.45 -9.26 14.13
CA VAL A 620 -56.80 -9.85 12.83
C VAL A 620 -57.04 -8.68 11.88
N LEU A 621 -56.29 -8.62 10.78
CA LEU A 621 -56.27 -7.51 9.84
C LEU A 621 -57.11 -7.73 8.59
#